data_AF-A0A363U974-F1
#
_entry.id   AF-A0A363U974-F1
#
_cell.length_a   1.000
_cell.length_b   1.000
_cell.length_c   1.000
_cell.angle_alpha   90.00
_cell.angle_beta   90.00
_cell.angle_gamma   90.00
#
_symmetry.space_group_name_H-M   'P 1'
#
loop_
_entity.id
_entity.type
_entity.pdbx_description
1 polymer ?
#
loop_
_entity_poly.entity_id
_entity_poly.type
_entity_poly.pdbx_seq_one_letter_code
_entity_poly.pdbx_strand_id
1 'polypeptide(L)'
;MKNILISGLLIAMAGMMFGAVTPVSAEESTVTESVLSTSEADGLIFMREEEKLAHDVYVTLNAQWGLPLFQNIANSEATHMDAIGVLLNRYGLADPTAGNGVGEFTNPDLQELYDLLVAQGGRSLADALKVGAAIEEIDILDLQNRLAQTSSADIKLVYGNLMRGSENHLRAFTSTLQRQTGETYVPQYLDETSYNAIVSTAAQSGGYRRGRR
;
A
#
# COMPACT_ATOMS: atom_id res chain seq x y z
N MET A 1 7.33 11.90 -18.91
CA MET A 1 6.90 11.26 -17.66
C MET A 1 7.58 12.04 -16.55
N LYS A 2 6.81 12.83 -15.79
CA LYS A 2 7.36 13.61 -14.67
C LYS A 2 7.50 12.66 -13.50
N ASN A 3 8.69 12.59 -12.92
CA ASN A 3 8.99 11.85 -11.71
C ASN A 3 7.97 12.22 -10.64
N ILE A 4 7.13 11.26 -10.24
CA ILE A 4 6.32 11.40 -9.02
C ILE A 4 7.34 11.36 -7.89
N LEU A 5 7.51 12.52 -7.25
CA LEU A 5 8.53 12.78 -6.27
C LEU A 5 8.21 12.01 -5.00
N ILE A 6 9.12 11.12 -4.61
CA ILE A 6 9.25 10.64 -3.24
C ILE A 6 9.59 11.87 -2.38
N SER A 7 8.56 12.52 -1.83
CA SER A 7 8.72 13.68 -0.95
C SER A 7 9.27 13.21 0.40
N GLY A 8 10.61 13.21 0.50
CA GLY A 8 11.32 13.11 1.78
C GLY A 8 11.10 14.37 2.60
N LEU A 9 10.37 14.25 3.71
CA LEU A 9 10.19 15.32 4.67
C LEU A 9 11.45 15.49 5.54
N LEU A 10 12.12 16.63 5.39
CA LEU A 10 13.24 17.08 6.20
C LEU A 10 12.71 17.72 7.49
N ILE A 11 12.95 17.09 8.65
CA ILE A 11 12.74 17.71 9.97
C ILE A 11 14.10 17.95 10.62
N ALA A 12 14.44 19.23 10.79
CA ALA A 12 15.52 19.69 11.65
C ALA A 12 15.01 19.80 13.10
N MET A 13 15.72 19.24 14.07
CA MET A 13 15.51 19.52 15.49
C MET A 13 16.85 19.74 16.20
N ALA A 14 16.94 20.91 16.82
CA ALA A 14 18.09 21.40 17.57
C ALA A 14 18.22 20.71 18.93
N GLY A 15 19.46 20.52 19.39
CA GLY A 15 19.77 19.92 20.67
C GLY A 15 19.61 20.85 21.87
N MET A 16 19.37 20.27 23.04
CA MET A 16 19.80 20.78 24.34
C MET A 16 20.04 19.61 25.30
N MET A 17 21.24 19.56 25.88
CA MET A 17 21.69 18.63 26.91
C MET A 17 21.29 19.14 28.29
N PHE A 18 20.76 18.30 29.19
CA PHE A 18 20.89 18.52 30.65
C PHE A 18 20.65 17.23 31.48
N GLY A 19 21.68 16.84 32.25
CA GLY A 19 21.64 16.38 33.66
C GLY A 19 20.89 15.10 34.07
N ALA A 20 21.65 14.08 34.50
CA ALA A 20 21.17 12.81 35.07
C ALA A 20 20.85 12.88 36.58
N VAL A 21 19.82 12.15 37.04
CA VAL A 21 19.73 11.46 38.36
C VAL A 21 18.74 10.28 38.23
N THR A 22 19.12 9.08 38.70
CA THR A 22 18.26 7.89 38.83
C THR A 22 17.64 7.78 40.23
N PRO A 23 16.48 7.11 40.36
CA PRO A 23 16.46 5.94 41.23
C PRO A 23 15.77 4.71 40.61
N VAL A 24 16.28 3.54 41.00
CA VAL A 24 15.80 2.18 40.74
C VAL A 24 14.42 1.97 41.40
N SER A 25 13.45 1.45 40.64
CA SER A 25 12.23 0.84 41.19
C SER A 25 11.58 -0.13 40.19
N ALA A 26 11.30 -1.33 40.70
CA ALA A 26 10.37 -2.38 40.24
C ALA A 26 10.28 -2.71 38.74
N GLU A 27 10.77 -3.90 38.36
CA GLU A 27 10.42 -4.53 37.08
C GLU A 27 8.99 -5.04 37.10
N GLU A 28 8.07 -4.15 36.79
CA GLU A 28 6.81 -4.51 36.17
C GLU A 28 7.12 -4.82 34.69
N SER A 29 6.75 -6.00 34.20
CA SER A 29 6.77 -6.28 32.76
C SER A 29 5.68 -5.45 32.08
N THR A 30 5.95 -4.16 31.92
CA THR A 30 5.25 -3.31 30.98
C THR A 30 5.49 -3.91 29.61
N VAL A 31 4.44 -4.35 28.95
CA VAL A 31 4.45 -4.45 27.49
C VAL A 31 4.70 -3.02 27.03
N THR A 32 5.96 -2.69 26.76
CA THR A 32 6.33 -1.42 26.15
C THR A 32 5.64 -1.43 24.80
N GLU A 33 4.52 -0.73 24.71
CA GLU A 33 4.00 -0.26 23.44
C GLU A 33 5.19 0.45 22.79
N SER A 34 5.77 -0.18 21.77
CA SER A 34 6.97 0.33 21.13
C SER A 34 6.60 1.69 20.54
N VAL A 35 7.13 2.76 21.12
CA VAL A 35 6.89 4.11 20.62
C VAL A 35 7.30 4.14 19.16
N LEU A 36 6.35 4.43 18.27
CA LEU A 36 6.65 4.55 16.85
C LEU A 36 7.65 5.66 16.61
N SER A 37 8.58 5.42 15.69
CA SER A 37 9.31 6.53 15.08
C SER A 37 8.36 7.39 14.24
N THR A 38 8.72 8.66 14.01
CA THR A 38 7.97 9.54 13.11
C THR A 38 7.82 8.93 11.71
N SER A 39 8.88 8.31 11.19
CA SER A 39 8.86 7.63 9.88
C SER A 39 7.87 6.46 9.82
N GLU A 40 7.73 5.69 10.91
CA GLU A 40 6.74 4.61 10.96
C GLU A 40 5.30 5.15 11.05
N ALA A 41 5.07 6.20 11.84
CA ALA A 41 3.77 6.84 11.95
C ALA A 41 3.33 7.47 10.62
N ASP A 42 4.20 8.27 10.00
CA ASP A 42 3.95 8.87 8.69
C ASP A 42 3.71 7.79 7.62
N GLY A 43 4.42 6.66 7.73
CA GLY A 43 4.25 5.56 6.82
C GLY A 43 2.91 4.84 6.95
N LEU A 44 2.43 4.59 8.17
CA LEU A 44 1.13 3.98 8.36
C LEU A 44 0.00 4.89 7.86
N ILE A 45 0.12 6.21 8.08
CA ILE A 45 -0.84 7.20 7.59
C ILE A 45 -0.86 7.21 6.07
N PHE A 46 0.31 7.26 5.43
CA PHE A 46 0.38 7.26 3.97
C PHE A 46 -0.16 5.97 3.36
N MET A 47 0.28 4.79 3.84
CA MET A 47 -0.18 3.51 3.30
C MET A 47 -1.69 3.35 3.46
N ARG A 48 -2.29 3.89 4.53
CA ARG A 48 -3.75 3.85 4.71
C ARG A 48 -4.49 4.58 3.58
N GLU A 49 -4.00 5.72 3.13
CA GLU A 49 -4.60 6.43 1.99
C GLU A 49 -4.19 5.86 0.63
N GLU A 50 -3.00 5.27 0.51
CA GLU A 50 -2.56 4.61 -0.73
C GLU A 50 -3.40 3.37 -1.06
N GLU A 51 -3.66 2.51 -0.07
CA GLU A 51 -4.57 1.37 -0.22
C GLU A 51 -6.00 1.83 -0.53
N LYS A 52 -6.43 2.98 0.03
CA LYS A 52 -7.70 3.62 -0.35
C LYS A 52 -7.69 4.09 -1.80
N LEU A 53 -6.57 4.61 -2.30
CA LEU A 53 -6.43 5.02 -3.70
C LEU A 53 -6.60 3.83 -4.62
N ALA A 54 -5.93 2.71 -4.34
CA ALA A 54 -6.11 1.47 -5.08
C ALA A 54 -7.58 1.02 -5.06
N HIS A 55 -8.18 0.91 -3.86
CA HIS A 55 -9.59 0.57 -3.69
C HIS A 55 -10.53 1.44 -4.54
N ASP A 56 -10.41 2.77 -4.42
CA ASP A 56 -11.35 3.71 -5.02
C ASP A 56 -11.20 3.78 -6.55
N VAL A 57 -9.97 3.69 -7.07
CA VAL A 57 -9.74 3.58 -8.51
C VAL A 57 -10.40 2.30 -9.04
N TYR A 58 -10.27 1.17 -8.34
CA TYR A 58 -10.86 -0.09 -8.77
C TYR A 58 -12.37 -0.10 -8.69
N VAL A 59 -12.97 0.47 -7.64
CA VAL A 59 -14.43 0.66 -7.57
C VAL A 59 -14.92 1.50 -8.74
N THR A 60 -14.24 2.60 -9.02
CA THR A 60 -14.61 3.54 -10.10
C THR A 60 -14.50 2.90 -11.48
N LEU A 61 -13.37 2.22 -11.76
CA LEU A 61 -13.17 1.54 -13.04
C LEU A 61 -14.06 0.30 -13.18
N ASN A 62 -14.42 -0.38 -12.09
CA ASN A 62 -15.42 -1.44 -12.14
C ASN A 62 -16.80 -0.90 -12.54
N ALA A 63 -17.21 0.24 -11.98
CA ALA A 63 -18.48 0.86 -12.33
C ALA A 63 -18.56 1.24 -13.83
N GLN A 64 -17.43 1.64 -14.42
CA GLN A 64 -17.35 1.98 -15.84
C GLN A 64 -17.28 0.75 -16.75
N TRP A 65 -16.44 -0.23 -16.42
CA TRP A 65 -16.09 -1.33 -17.34
C TRP A 65 -16.78 -2.65 -17.03
N GLY A 66 -17.35 -2.82 -15.82
CA GLY A 66 -18.06 -4.02 -15.39
C GLY A 66 -17.22 -5.29 -15.35
N LEU A 67 -15.88 -5.18 -15.31
CA LEU A 67 -14.98 -6.32 -15.29
C LEU A 67 -14.80 -6.81 -13.83
N PRO A 68 -15.23 -8.04 -13.49
CA PRO A 68 -15.20 -8.54 -12.10
C PRO A 68 -13.83 -8.52 -11.42
N LEU A 69 -12.74 -8.49 -12.20
CA LEU A 69 -11.39 -8.33 -11.69
C LEU A 69 -11.27 -7.11 -10.77
N PHE A 70 -11.76 -5.95 -11.20
CA PHE A 70 -11.66 -4.71 -10.43
C PHE A 70 -12.41 -4.82 -9.10
N GLN A 71 -13.63 -5.37 -9.10
CA GLN A 71 -14.38 -5.55 -7.85
C GLN A 71 -13.69 -6.52 -6.88
N ASN A 72 -13.13 -7.61 -7.41
CA ASN A 72 -12.45 -8.60 -6.58
C ASN A 72 -11.20 -8.04 -5.92
N ILE A 73 -10.42 -7.24 -6.67
CA ILE A 73 -9.22 -6.59 -6.14
C ILE A 73 -9.59 -5.44 -5.21
N ALA A 74 -10.59 -4.61 -5.52
CA ALA A 74 -11.11 -3.61 -4.58
C ALA A 74 -11.49 -4.21 -3.22
N ASN A 75 -12.13 -5.38 -3.20
CA ASN A 75 -12.44 -6.08 -1.93
C ASN A 75 -11.16 -6.53 -1.17
N SER A 76 -10.09 -6.85 -1.89
CA SER A 76 -8.77 -7.12 -1.31
C SER A 76 -8.16 -5.86 -0.72
N GLU A 77 -8.23 -4.73 -1.43
CA GLU A 77 -7.71 -3.44 -0.93
C GLU A 77 -8.47 -2.97 0.31
N ALA A 78 -9.78 -3.20 0.39
CA ALA A 78 -10.52 -2.96 1.63
C ALA A 78 -9.96 -3.78 2.82
N THR A 79 -9.47 -5.00 2.56
CA THR A 79 -8.83 -5.84 3.59
C THR A 79 -7.45 -5.30 3.96
N HIS A 80 -6.68 -4.78 2.99
CA HIS A 80 -5.39 -4.12 3.25
C HIS A 80 -5.57 -2.85 4.09
N MET A 81 -6.52 -2.00 3.69
CA MET A 81 -6.95 -0.84 4.45
C MET A 81 -7.26 -1.24 5.89
N ASP A 82 -8.13 -2.22 6.13
CA ASP A 82 -8.50 -2.68 7.47
C ASP A 82 -7.28 -3.14 8.29
N ALA A 83 -6.33 -3.84 7.67
CA ALA A 83 -5.11 -4.27 8.33
C ALA A 83 -4.26 -3.08 8.82
N ILE A 84 -4.13 -2.02 8.01
CA ILE A 84 -3.44 -0.79 8.43
C ILE A 84 -4.26 -0.05 9.50
N GLY A 85 -5.58 0.00 9.37
CA GLY A 85 -6.49 0.62 10.34
C GLY A 85 -6.36 0.02 11.74
N VAL A 86 -6.10 -1.29 11.84
CA VAL A 86 -5.78 -1.95 13.12
C VAL A 86 -4.48 -1.40 13.72
N LEU A 87 -3.44 -1.15 12.91
CA LEU A 87 -2.19 -0.56 13.38
C LEU A 87 -2.36 0.92 13.77
N LEU A 88 -3.11 1.71 13.00
CA LEU A 88 -3.41 3.10 13.36
C LEU A 88 -4.09 3.18 14.73
N ASN A 89 -5.12 2.36 14.95
CA ASN A 89 -5.81 2.28 16.24
C ASN A 89 -4.89 1.82 17.37
N ARG A 90 -4.05 0.80 17.12
CA ARG A 90 -3.07 0.29 18.10
C ARG A 90 -2.12 1.39 18.56
N TYR A 91 -1.64 2.23 17.64
CA TYR A 91 -0.66 3.26 17.95
C TYR A 91 -1.27 4.64 18.25
N GLY A 92 -2.61 4.74 18.36
CA GLY A 92 -3.30 5.99 18.65
C GLY A 92 -3.16 7.05 17.55
N LEU A 93 -2.95 6.63 16.30
CA LEU A 93 -2.88 7.52 15.13
C LEU A 93 -4.28 7.79 14.58
N ALA A 94 -4.53 9.03 14.15
CA ALA A 94 -5.77 9.38 13.47
C ALA A 94 -5.85 8.69 12.10
N ASP A 95 -7.02 8.19 11.73
CA ASP A 95 -7.25 7.62 10.39
C ASP A 95 -7.43 8.75 9.36
N PRO A 96 -6.52 8.92 8.39
CA PRO A 96 -6.60 9.99 7.39
C PRO A 96 -7.76 9.82 6.41
N THR A 97 -8.40 8.65 6.38
CA THR A 97 -9.54 8.34 5.50
C THR A 97 -10.90 8.55 6.16
N ALA A 98 -10.93 8.87 7.47
CA ALA A 98 -12.17 8.99 8.22
C ALA A 98 -13.04 10.13 7.70
N GLY A 99 -14.23 9.79 7.21
CA GLY A 99 -15.20 10.75 6.67
C GLY A 99 -15.05 11.04 5.17
N ASN A 100 -14.06 10.45 4.50
CA ASN A 100 -13.85 10.61 3.07
C ASN A 100 -14.76 9.67 2.28
N GLY A 101 -15.37 10.18 1.21
CA GLY A 101 -16.05 9.39 0.18
C GLY A 101 -15.09 8.73 -0.82
N VAL A 102 -15.66 8.02 -1.79
CA VAL A 102 -14.90 7.45 -2.93
C VAL A 102 -14.26 8.60 -3.71
N GLY A 103 -12.95 8.52 -3.92
CA GLY A 103 -12.20 9.53 -4.67
C GLY A 103 -11.85 10.79 -3.87
N GLU A 104 -12.08 10.81 -2.56
CA GLU A 104 -11.71 11.91 -1.67
C GLU A 104 -10.49 11.53 -0.80
N PHE A 105 -9.44 12.34 -0.84
CA PHE A 105 -8.18 12.09 -0.12
C PHE A 105 -7.77 13.30 0.71
N THR A 106 -7.21 13.04 1.89
CA THR A 106 -6.61 14.05 2.76
C THR A 106 -5.25 14.46 2.23
N ASN A 107 -4.46 13.51 1.70
CA ASN A 107 -3.22 13.80 1.01
C ASN A 107 -3.48 14.36 -0.41
N PRO A 108 -3.06 15.60 -0.72
CA PRO A 108 -3.31 16.22 -2.02
C PRO A 108 -2.57 15.52 -3.19
N ASP A 109 -1.43 14.89 -2.93
CA ASP A 109 -0.69 14.17 -3.97
C ASP A 109 -1.45 12.90 -4.38
N LEU A 110 -2.08 12.22 -3.42
CA LEU A 110 -2.95 11.05 -3.69
C LEU A 110 -4.26 11.48 -4.35
N GLN A 111 -4.80 12.65 -4.01
CA GLN A 111 -5.96 13.21 -4.73
C GLN A 111 -5.64 13.44 -6.22
N GLU A 112 -4.52 14.09 -6.53
CA GLU A 112 -4.10 14.33 -7.92
C GLU A 112 -3.84 13.00 -8.65
N LEU A 113 -3.21 12.04 -7.97
CA LEU A 113 -2.95 10.72 -8.54
C LEU A 113 -4.25 9.96 -8.85
N TYR A 114 -5.23 9.97 -7.94
CA TYR A 114 -6.54 9.37 -8.17
C TYR A 114 -7.21 9.95 -9.43
N ASP A 115 -7.28 11.28 -9.53
CA ASP A 115 -7.91 11.97 -10.66
C ASP A 115 -7.23 11.60 -11.99
N LEU A 116 -5.89 11.55 -11.99
CA LEU A 116 -5.09 11.16 -13.14
C LEU A 116 -5.37 9.70 -13.56
N LEU A 117 -5.37 8.78 -12.61
CA LEU A 117 -5.52 7.35 -12.87
C LEU A 117 -6.93 7.00 -13.35
N VAL A 118 -7.97 7.60 -12.76
CA VAL A 118 -9.35 7.44 -13.24
C VAL A 118 -9.49 8.02 -14.65
N ALA A 119 -8.95 9.21 -14.93
CA ALA A 119 -9.00 9.80 -16.26
C ALA A 119 -8.25 8.96 -17.31
N GLN A 120 -7.13 8.33 -16.94
CA GLN A 120 -6.39 7.43 -17.82
C GLN A 120 -7.13 6.11 -18.04
N GLY A 121 -7.58 5.47 -16.96
CA GLY A 121 -8.30 4.19 -17.01
C GLY A 121 -9.69 4.30 -17.65
N GLY A 122 -10.28 5.50 -17.67
CA GLY A 122 -11.54 5.77 -18.34
C GLY A 122 -11.47 5.77 -19.87
N ARG A 123 -10.28 5.75 -20.48
CA ARG A 123 -10.12 5.84 -21.95
C ARG A 123 -10.45 4.54 -22.67
N SER A 124 -10.01 3.41 -22.12
CA SER A 124 -10.25 2.09 -22.69
C SER A 124 -10.08 1.02 -21.61
N LEU A 125 -10.65 -0.17 -21.81
CA LEU A 125 -10.42 -1.30 -20.90
C LEU A 125 -8.93 -1.67 -20.81
N ALA A 126 -8.18 -1.54 -21.91
CA ALA A 126 -6.74 -1.76 -21.92
C ALA A 126 -6.03 -0.77 -21.00
N ASP A 127 -6.37 0.52 -21.08
CA ASP A 127 -5.80 1.56 -20.21
C ASP A 127 -6.21 1.36 -18.75
N ALA A 128 -7.43 0.90 -18.48
CA ALA A 128 -7.89 0.56 -17.13
C ALA A 128 -7.07 -0.58 -16.50
N LEU A 129 -6.78 -1.63 -17.27
CA LEU A 129 -5.96 -2.75 -16.81
C LEU A 129 -4.50 -2.34 -16.60
N LYS A 130 -3.97 -1.43 -17.44
CA LYS A 130 -2.64 -0.84 -17.26
C LYS A 130 -2.57 0.06 -16.02
N VAL A 131 -3.62 0.85 -15.76
CA VAL A 131 -3.75 1.63 -14.52
C VAL A 131 -3.76 0.72 -13.31
N GLY A 132 -4.50 -0.40 -13.38
CA GLY A 132 -4.46 -1.45 -12.36
C GLY A 132 -3.04 -1.91 -12.06
N ALA A 133 -2.32 -2.39 -13.07
CA ALA A 133 -0.93 -2.83 -12.91
C ALA A 133 0.02 -1.72 -12.41
N ALA A 134 -0.15 -0.49 -12.88
CA ALA A 134 0.66 0.65 -12.47
C ALA A 134 0.53 0.99 -10.98
N ILE A 135 -0.69 0.92 -10.44
CA ILE A 135 -0.94 1.11 -9.00
C ILE A 135 -0.20 0.06 -8.20
N GLU A 136 -0.28 -1.21 -8.60
CA GLU A 136 0.39 -2.30 -7.88
C GLU A 136 1.92 -2.19 -7.92
N GLU A 137 2.50 -1.67 -9.00
CA GLU A 137 3.94 -1.38 -9.03
C GLU A 137 4.35 -0.30 -8.03
N ILE A 138 3.54 0.76 -7.91
CA ILE A 138 3.77 1.87 -6.97
C ILE A 138 3.68 1.34 -5.53
N ASP A 139 2.61 0.61 -5.21
CA ASP A 139 2.37 0.05 -3.89
C ASP A 139 3.51 -0.91 -3.47
N ILE A 140 3.96 -1.78 -4.38
CA ILE A 140 5.13 -2.66 -4.16
C ILE A 140 6.38 -1.84 -3.84
N LEU A 141 6.66 -0.76 -4.57
CA LEU A 141 7.85 0.06 -4.33
C LEU A 141 7.77 0.79 -2.98
N ASP A 142 6.61 1.33 -2.62
CA ASP A 142 6.43 2.05 -1.37
C ASP A 142 6.47 1.11 -0.16
N LEU A 143 5.89 -0.08 -0.27
CA LEU A 143 6.03 -1.13 0.74
C LEU A 143 7.49 -1.60 0.89
N GLN A 144 8.25 -1.74 -0.20
CA GLN A 144 9.68 -2.10 -0.14
C GLN A 144 10.49 -1.03 0.61
N ASN A 145 10.26 0.23 0.28
CA ASN A 145 10.90 1.37 0.91
C ASN A 145 10.57 1.43 2.42
N ARG A 146 9.32 1.23 2.80
CA ARG A 146 8.87 1.29 4.19
C ARG A 146 9.34 0.11 5.02
N LEU A 147 9.33 -1.11 4.47
CA LEU A 147 9.86 -2.30 5.13
C LEU A 147 11.34 -2.15 5.49
N ALA A 148 12.12 -1.42 4.68
CA ALA A 148 13.52 -1.12 4.96
C ALA A 148 13.71 -0.08 6.08
N GLN A 149 12.68 0.71 6.42
CA GLN A 149 12.75 1.81 7.40
C GLN A 149 12.20 1.43 8.78
N THR A 150 11.42 0.35 8.89
CA THR A 150 10.84 -0.08 10.17
C THR A 150 11.64 -1.20 10.82
N SER A 151 11.62 -1.25 12.16
CA SER A 151 12.03 -2.42 12.93
C SER A 151 10.86 -3.10 13.66
N SER A 152 9.68 -2.48 13.66
CA SER A 152 8.50 -3.01 14.33
C SER A 152 8.02 -4.31 13.68
N ALA A 153 7.87 -5.35 14.49
CA ALA A 153 7.54 -6.68 14.00
C ALA A 153 6.10 -6.77 13.45
N ASP A 154 5.16 -6.03 14.03
CA ASP A 154 3.76 -6.00 13.58
C ASP A 154 3.58 -5.20 12.28
N ILE A 155 4.24 -4.05 12.14
CA ILE A 155 4.29 -3.28 10.89
C ILE A 155 4.88 -4.14 9.77
N LYS A 156 6.02 -4.80 10.03
CA LYS A 156 6.63 -5.72 9.05
C LYS A 156 5.70 -6.85 8.65
N LEU A 157 4.94 -7.40 9.59
CA LEU A 157 3.99 -8.45 9.30
C LEU A 157 2.87 -7.95 8.38
N VAL A 158 2.29 -6.78 8.66
CA VAL A 158 1.23 -6.19 7.84
C VAL A 158 1.76 -5.82 6.45
N TYR A 159 2.82 -5.01 6.35
CA TYR A 159 3.38 -4.62 5.06
C TYR A 159 3.87 -5.82 4.22
N GLY A 160 4.45 -6.84 4.86
CA GLY A 160 4.81 -8.07 4.17
C GLY A 160 3.61 -8.87 3.65
N ASN A 161 2.43 -8.74 4.27
CA ASN A 161 1.19 -9.35 3.77
C ASN A 161 0.61 -8.56 2.59
N LEU A 162 0.56 -7.22 2.72
CA LEU A 162 0.12 -6.29 1.67
C LEU A 162 0.94 -6.52 0.40
N MET A 163 2.28 -6.52 0.51
CA MET A 163 3.21 -6.77 -0.60
C MET A 163 2.85 -8.02 -1.42
N ARG A 164 2.51 -9.13 -0.74
CA ARG A 164 2.13 -10.37 -1.43
C ARG A 164 0.76 -10.25 -2.10
N GLY A 165 -0.14 -9.45 -1.54
CA GLY A 165 -1.39 -9.03 -2.16
C GLY A 165 -1.11 -8.28 -3.46
N SER A 166 -0.37 -7.18 -3.40
CA SER A 166 -0.06 -6.30 -4.54
C SER A 166 0.66 -7.06 -5.65
N GLU A 167 1.61 -7.95 -5.32
CA GLU A 167 2.23 -8.85 -6.30
C GLU A 167 1.21 -9.77 -7.00
N ASN A 168 0.22 -10.29 -6.26
CA ASN A 168 -0.85 -11.12 -6.83
C ASN A 168 -1.78 -10.31 -7.72
N HIS A 169 -2.08 -9.07 -7.35
CA HIS A 169 -2.90 -8.15 -8.13
C HIS A 169 -2.18 -7.73 -9.41
N LEU A 170 -0.88 -7.42 -9.34
CA LEU A 170 -0.04 -7.14 -10.52
C LEU A 170 -0.08 -8.30 -11.52
N ARG A 171 0.06 -9.54 -11.04
CA ARG A 171 -0.11 -10.75 -11.88
C ARG A 171 -1.52 -10.83 -12.48
N ALA A 172 -2.56 -10.49 -11.71
CA ALA A 172 -3.94 -10.58 -12.17
C ALA A 172 -4.27 -9.52 -13.24
N PHE A 173 -3.82 -8.27 -13.07
CA PHE A 173 -4.00 -7.20 -14.05
C PHE A 173 -3.25 -7.47 -15.35
N THR A 174 -1.96 -7.82 -15.26
CA THR A 174 -1.12 -8.05 -16.45
C THR A 174 -1.56 -9.27 -17.25
N SER A 175 -1.89 -10.39 -16.59
CA SER A 175 -2.43 -11.57 -17.27
C SER A 175 -3.82 -11.32 -17.88
N THR A 176 -4.64 -10.48 -17.24
CA THR A 176 -5.96 -10.12 -17.78
C THR A 176 -5.85 -9.16 -18.96
N LEU A 177 -4.91 -8.21 -18.93
CA LEU A 177 -4.59 -7.37 -20.10
C LEU A 177 -4.27 -8.23 -21.31
N GLN A 178 -3.31 -9.14 -21.17
CA GLN A 178 -2.90 -10.05 -22.24
C GLN A 178 -4.06 -10.88 -22.78
N ARG A 179 -4.95 -11.37 -21.90
CA ARG A 179 -6.11 -12.19 -22.28
C ARG A 179 -7.22 -11.37 -22.97
N GLN A 180 -7.46 -10.14 -22.53
CA GLN A 180 -8.56 -9.31 -23.03
C GLN A 180 -8.20 -8.55 -24.30
N THR A 181 -6.93 -8.14 -24.45
CA THR A 181 -6.51 -7.22 -25.51
C THR A 181 -5.40 -7.78 -26.41
N GLY A 182 -4.71 -8.82 -25.97
CA GLY A 182 -3.52 -9.33 -26.65
C GLY A 182 -2.23 -8.54 -26.35
N GLU A 183 -2.31 -7.48 -25.55
CA GLU A 183 -1.15 -6.65 -25.21
C GLU A 183 -0.34 -7.24 -24.05
N THR A 184 0.98 -7.16 -24.17
CA THR A 184 1.89 -7.42 -23.04
C THR A 184 2.10 -6.14 -22.25
N TYR A 185 1.90 -6.20 -20.95
CA TYR A 185 2.19 -5.08 -20.06
C TYR A 185 3.70 -4.81 -20.01
N VAL A 186 4.07 -3.53 -20.05
CA VAL A 186 5.45 -3.07 -19.89
C VAL A 186 5.52 -2.31 -18.56
N PRO A 187 6.36 -2.73 -17.59
CA PRO A 187 6.44 -2.06 -16.29
C PRO A 187 6.81 -0.59 -16.45
N GLN A 188 6.16 0.27 -15.67
CA GLN A 188 6.37 1.71 -15.74
C GLN A 188 7.22 2.23 -14.57
N TYR A 189 7.22 1.50 -13.44
CA TYR A 189 7.88 1.94 -12.20
C TYR A 189 8.87 0.92 -11.68
N LEU A 190 8.50 -0.36 -11.63
CA LEU A 190 9.44 -1.44 -11.34
C LEU A 190 10.44 -1.56 -12.49
N ASP A 191 11.68 -1.89 -12.16
CA ASP A 191 12.62 -2.31 -13.17
C ASP A 191 12.18 -3.66 -13.77
N GLU A 192 12.58 -3.90 -15.02
CA GLU A 192 12.17 -5.08 -15.78
C GLU A 192 12.57 -6.40 -15.08
N THR A 193 13.68 -6.43 -14.32
CA THR A 193 14.11 -7.63 -13.62
C THR A 193 13.18 -7.94 -12.45
N SER A 194 12.89 -6.93 -11.62
CA SER A 194 11.97 -7.06 -10.49
C SER A 194 10.55 -7.43 -10.94
N TYR A 195 10.05 -6.73 -11.98
CA TYR A 195 8.75 -7.05 -12.58
C TYR A 195 8.70 -8.51 -13.06
N ASN A 196 9.69 -8.94 -13.85
CA ASN A 196 9.73 -10.30 -14.39
C ASN A 196 9.83 -11.37 -13.29
N ALA A 197 10.55 -11.10 -12.20
CA ALA A 197 10.60 -11.99 -11.05
C ALA A 197 9.21 -12.16 -10.41
N ILE A 198 8.42 -11.10 -10.32
CA ILE A 198 7.06 -11.13 -9.76
C ILE A 198 6.10 -11.88 -10.69
N VAL A 199 6.06 -11.55 -11.98
CA VAL A 199 5.05 -12.11 -12.89
C VAL A 199 5.34 -13.52 -13.40
N SER A 200 6.60 -13.98 -13.32
CA SER A 200 6.98 -15.35 -13.69
C SER A 200 6.71 -16.39 -12.60
N THR A 201 6.45 -15.95 -11.36
CA THR A 201 6.13 -16.84 -10.25
C THR A 201 4.63 -17.14 -10.20
N ALA A 202 4.28 -18.38 -9.83
CA ALA A 202 2.88 -18.73 -9.62
C ALA A 202 2.28 -17.90 -8.46
N ALA A 203 1.00 -17.53 -8.57
CA ALA A 203 0.31 -16.74 -7.55
C ALA A 203 0.48 -17.35 -6.15
N GLN A 204 0.87 -16.51 -5.19
CA GLN A 204 1.14 -16.94 -3.82
C GLN A 204 -0.19 -17.08 -3.06
N SER A 205 -0.60 -18.32 -2.75
CA SER A 205 -1.78 -18.58 -1.93
C SER A 205 -1.49 -18.21 -0.46
N GLY A 206 -2.11 -17.13 0.02
CA GLY A 206 -2.18 -16.81 1.45
C GLY A 206 -3.09 -17.79 2.19
N GLY A 207 -2.59 -18.99 2.48
CA GLY A 207 -3.37 -20.04 3.14
C GLY A 207 -2.56 -20.80 4.17
N TYR A 208 -2.83 -20.55 5.45
CA TYR A 208 -2.51 -21.48 6.53
C TYR A 208 -3.05 -22.86 6.15
N ARG A 209 -2.14 -23.82 5.89
CA ARG A 209 -2.48 -25.23 5.73
C ARG A 209 -3.06 -25.74 7.04
N ARG A 210 -4.38 -25.68 7.19
CA ARG A 210 -5.09 -26.40 8.26
C ARG A 210 -4.90 -27.89 7.98
N GLY A 211 -4.00 -28.51 8.73
CA GLY A 211 -3.68 -29.92 8.62
C GLY A 211 -4.94 -30.78 8.71
N ARG A 212 -5.12 -31.63 7.70
CA ARG A 212 -5.92 -32.85 7.85
C ARG A 212 -4.98 -33.95 8.32
N ARG A 213 -5.07 -34.32 9.59
CA ARG A 213 -5.13 -35.71 10.07
C ARG A 213 -5.81 -35.72 11.42
#